data_AF-A0A838W3G1-F1
#
_entry.id   AF-A0A838W3G1-F1
#
_cell.length_a   1.000
_cell.length_b   1.000
_cell.length_c   1.000
_cell.angle_alpha   90.00
_cell.angle_beta   90.00
_cell.angle_gamma   90.00
#
_symmetry.space_group_name_H-M   'P 1'
#
loop_
_entity.id
_entity.type
_entity.pdbx_description
1 polymer ?
#
loop_
_entity_poly.entity_id
_entity_poly.type
_entity_poly.pdbx_seq_one_letter_code
_entity_poly.pdbx_strand_id
1 'polypeptide(L)'
;MQKEIAEFSQKTTLKEKISKNYGIFYGKFFLRKCYEDILGKEIVWREKNALEKGSGVTNLKYYIEDNMITDSEYIIEEEKAKSEGVEIRNKEHLYFYKIYRKFFNPPREDMMPNESNTIKECTFCKSIFSWKGKFCKVCGAYPVKSIERKK
;
A
#
# COMPACT_ATOMS: atom_id res chain seq x y z
N MET A 1 3.37 17.17 3.20
CA MET A 1 4.80 17.23 2.83
C MET A 1 5.11 18.65 2.43
N GLN A 2 6.14 19.28 2.99
CA GLN A 2 6.53 20.65 2.63
C GLN A 2 7.10 20.66 1.20
N LYS A 3 6.60 21.57 0.36
CA LYS A 3 6.91 21.61 -1.08
C LYS A 3 8.40 21.83 -1.33
N GLU A 4 9.00 22.75 -0.59
CA GLU A 4 10.44 23.10 -0.68
C GLU A 4 11.34 21.89 -0.43
N ILE A 5 11.05 21.08 0.60
CA ILE A 5 11.81 19.87 0.92
C ILE A 5 11.70 18.84 -0.22
N ALA A 6 10.51 18.69 -0.79
CA ALA A 6 10.29 17.76 -1.90
C ALA A 6 11.07 18.18 -3.15
N GLU A 7 11.04 19.47 -3.49
CA GLU A 7 11.78 20.04 -4.62
C GLU A 7 13.30 19.93 -4.43
N PHE A 8 13.80 20.22 -3.22
CA PHE A 8 15.20 20.00 -2.89
C PHE A 8 15.60 18.53 -3.04
N SER A 9 14.81 17.60 -2.50
CA SER A 9 15.09 16.17 -2.58
C SER A 9 15.13 15.66 -4.03
N GLN A 10 14.33 16.24 -4.93
CA GLN A 10 14.35 15.89 -6.35
C GLN A 10 15.66 16.29 -7.04
N LYS A 11 16.30 17.38 -6.62
CA LYS A 11 17.58 17.87 -7.16
C LYS A 11 18.80 17.05 -6.73
N THR A 12 18.69 16.28 -5.65
CA THR A 12 19.80 15.43 -5.16
C THR A 12 20.08 14.24 -6.11
N THR A 13 21.37 13.94 -6.26
CA THR A 13 21.92 12.87 -7.10
C THR A 13 21.63 11.48 -6.54
N LEU A 14 21.77 10.44 -7.38
CA LEU A 14 21.59 9.06 -6.95
C LEU A 14 22.62 8.65 -5.87
N LYS A 15 23.88 9.11 -5.99
CA LYS A 15 24.95 8.83 -5.00
C LYS A 15 24.66 9.47 -3.64
N GLU A 16 24.00 10.62 -3.60
CA GLU A 16 23.56 11.25 -2.34
C GLU A 16 22.37 10.52 -1.71
N LYS A 17 21.50 9.92 -2.53
CA LYS A 17 20.36 9.13 -2.04
C LYS A 17 20.77 7.74 -1.56
N ILE A 18 21.71 7.11 -2.26
CA ILE A 18 22.15 5.73 -2.05
C ILE A 18 23.68 5.66 -2.13
N SER A 19 24.32 5.26 -1.04
CA SER A 19 25.78 5.06 -1.01
C SER A 19 26.17 3.98 0.01
N LYS A 20 27.44 3.61 0.00
CA LYS A 20 28.02 2.55 0.83
C LYS A 20 28.53 3.12 2.16
N ASN A 21 28.20 2.46 3.28
CA ASN A 21 28.81 2.70 4.59
C ASN A 21 29.16 1.34 5.21
N TYR A 22 30.36 1.17 5.74
CA TYR A 22 30.84 -0.11 6.31
C TYR A 22 30.59 -1.34 5.43
N GLY A 23 30.75 -1.21 4.11
CA GLY A 23 30.54 -2.34 3.20
C GLY A 23 29.09 -2.56 2.73
N ILE A 24 28.11 -1.87 3.30
CA ILE A 24 26.68 -2.06 3.03
C ILE A 24 26.08 -0.85 2.32
N PHE A 25 25.18 -1.06 1.37
CA PHE A 25 24.45 0.03 0.72
C PHE A 25 23.28 0.51 1.59
N TYR A 26 23.22 1.82 1.82
CA TYR A 26 22.13 2.46 2.54
C TYR A 26 21.39 3.43 1.64
N GLY A 27 20.05 3.33 1.65
CA GLY A 27 19.18 4.39 1.16
C GLY A 27 19.05 5.53 2.17
N LYS A 28 18.55 6.68 1.70
CA LYS A 28 18.44 7.93 2.48
C LYS A 28 19.82 8.38 3.02
N PHE A 29 20.89 8.15 2.26
CA PHE A 29 22.27 8.30 2.72
C PHE A 29 22.59 9.73 3.17
N PHE A 30 22.26 10.73 2.34
CA PHE A 30 22.40 12.15 2.68
C PHE A 30 21.72 12.50 4.02
N LEU A 31 20.46 12.08 4.18
CA LEU A 31 19.70 12.31 5.40
C LEU A 31 20.37 11.67 6.63
N ARG A 32 20.90 10.46 6.48
CA ARG A 32 21.62 9.78 7.56
C ARG A 32 22.84 10.60 8.00
N LYS A 33 23.65 11.07 7.04
CA LYS A 33 24.83 11.87 7.34
C LYS A 33 24.52 13.20 8.03
N CYS A 34 23.47 13.91 7.61
CA CYS A 34 23.09 15.19 8.22
C CYS A 34 22.70 15.08 9.71
N TYR A 35 22.26 13.90 10.18
CA TYR A 35 21.77 13.71 11.55
C TYR A 35 22.67 12.77 12.39
N GLU A 36 23.84 12.37 11.87
CA GLU A 36 24.76 11.47 12.58
C GLU A 36 25.22 12.06 13.92
N ASP A 37 25.52 13.35 13.96
CA ASP A 37 25.97 14.06 15.16
C ASP A 37 24.84 14.28 16.19
N ILE A 38 23.59 14.22 15.75
CA ILE A 38 22.40 14.48 16.60
C ILE A 38 21.86 13.18 17.19
N LEU A 39 21.75 12.12 16.37
CA LEU A 39 21.08 10.87 16.73
C LEU A 39 22.06 9.72 17.04
N GLY A 40 23.35 9.89 16.72
CA GLY A 40 24.37 8.87 16.89
C GLY A 40 24.33 7.75 15.84
N LYS A 41 25.45 7.04 15.72
CA LYS A 41 25.67 6.04 14.66
C LYS A 41 24.69 4.86 14.71
N GLU A 42 24.33 4.40 15.91
CA GLU A 42 23.42 3.27 16.12
C GLU A 42 22.03 3.52 15.51
N ILE A 43 21.46 4.71 15.75
CA ILE A 43 20.14 5.07 15.22
C ILE A 43 20.23 5.37 13.72
N VAL A 44 21.25 6.14 13.32
CA VAL A 44 21.39 6.63 11.95
C VAL A 44 21.73 5.52 10.97
N TRP A 45 22.45 4.48 11.36
CA TRP A 45 22.84 3.38 10.48
C TRP A 45 22.08 2.08 10.75
N ARG A 46 20.99 2.15 11.53
CA ARG A 46 20.09 1.01 11.76
C ARG A 46 19.57 0.42 10.46
N GLU A 47 19.51 -0.91 10.43
CA GLU A 47 18.92 -1.69 9.34
C GLU A 47 17.43 -1.35 9.13
N LYS A 48 16.99 -1.41 7.87
CA LYS A 48 15.59 -1.17 7.53
C LYS A 48 14.76 -2.40 7.89
N ASN A 49 13.91 -2.26 8.90
CA ASN A 49 12.82 -3.18 9.17
C ASN A 49 11.55 -2.70 8.47
N ALA A 50 10.81 -3.62 7.87
CA ALA A 50 9.48 -3.32 7.36
C ALA A 50 8.56 -2.91 8.53
N LEU A 51 7.61 -2.00 8.28
CA LEU A 51 6.80 -1.39 9.34
C LEU A 51 5.97 -2.45 10.07
N GLU A 52 5.40 -3.38 9.30
CA GLU A 52 4.60 -4.50 9.77
C GLU A 52 5.38 -5.42 10.72
N LYS A 53 6.68 -5.63 10.44
CA LYS A 53 7.55 -6.43 11.31
C LYS A 53 7.97 -5.63 12.54
N GLY A 54 8.33 -4.36 12.37
CA GLY A 54 8.76 -3.49 13.47
C GLY A 54 7.65 -3.15 14.46
N SER A 55 6.39 -3.17 14.02
CA SER A 55 5.20 -2.93 14.85
C SER A 55 4.55 -4.20 15.40
N GLY A 56 5.01 -5.39 14.98
CA GLY A 56 4.40 -6.67 15.36
C GLY A 56 3.07 -6.97 14.67
N VAL A 57 2.64 -6.17 13.69
CA VAL A 57 1.40 -6.38 12.92
C VAL A 57 1.39 -7.73 12.19
N THR A 58 2.56 -8.29 11.89
CA THR A 58 2.66 -9.66 11.35
C THR A 58 1.96 -10.69 12.25
N ASN A 59 1.96 -10.51 13.58
CA ASN A 59 1.25 -11.41 14.50
C ASN A 59 -0.27 -11.22 14.43
N LEU A 60 -0.73 -10.00 14.19
CA LEU A 60 -2.16 -9.72 14.00
C LEU A 60 -2.68 -10.42 12.75
N LYS A 61 -1.90 -10.45 11.67
CA LYS A 61 -2.25 -11.21 10.46
C LYS A 61 -2.53 -12.68 10.79
N TYR A 62 -1.60 -13.37 11.46
CA TYR A 62 -1.78 -14.77 11.84
C TYR A 62 -3.00 -14.96 12.74
N TYR A 63 -3.17 -14.08 13.73
CA TYR A 63 -4.34 -14.13 14.61
C TYR A 63 -5.66 -14.05 13.83
N ILE A 64 -5.74 -13.16 12.82
CA ILE A 64 -6.92 -13.05 11.95
C ILE A 64 -7.11 -14.33 11.12
N GLU A 65 -6.05 -14.82 10.50
CA GLU A 65 -6.08 -16.02 9.63
C GLU A 65 -6.49 -17.29 10.40
N ASP A 66 -6.06 -17.42 11.66
CA ASP A 66 -6.26 -18.62 12.48
C ASP A 66 -7.55 -18.58 13.31
N ASN A 67 -8.00 -17.39 13.74
CA ASN A 67 -9.06 -17.28 14.76
C ASN A 67 -10.29 -16.47 14.33
N MET A 68 -10.15 -15.54 13.37
CA MET A 68 -11.25 -14.62 13.03
C MET A 68 -12.06 -15.06 11.83
N ILE A 69 -11.49 -15.89 10.95
CA ILE A 69 -12.14 -16.38 9.74
C ILE A 69 -11.85 -17.86 9.57
N THR A 70 -12.91 -18.67 9.60
CA THR A 70 -12.80 -20.11 9.32
C THR A 70 -12.62 -20.35 7.81
N ASP A 71 -12.12 -21.53 7.42
CA ASP A 71 -11.95 -21.86 6.00
C ASP A 71 -13.30 -21.94 5.27
N SER A 72 -14.34 -22.43 5.92
CA SER A 72 -15.69 -22.50 5.35
C SER A 72 -16.30 -21.10 5.15
N GLU A 73 -16.11 -20.21 6.13
CA GLU A 73 -16.51 -18.80 5.99
C GLU A 73 -15.75 -18.10 4.88
N TYR A 74 -14.44 -18.35 4.78
CA TYR A 74 -13.60 -17.77 3.74
C TYR A 74 -14.13 -18.11 2.34
N ILE A 75 -14.42 -19.39 2.06
CA ILE A 75 -14.92 -19.84 0.75
C ILE A 75 -16.24 -19.13 0.38
N ILE A 76 -17.18 -19.03 1.33
CA ILE A 76 -18.50 -18.45 1.08
C ILE A 76 -18.39 -16.94 0.84
N GLU A 77 -17.69 -16.24 1.72
CA GLU A 77 -17.61 -14.77 1.66
C GLU A 77 -16.64 -14.30 0.56
N GLU A 78 -15.66 -15.10 0.15
CA GLU A 78 -14.84 -14.83 -1.04
C GLU A 78 -15.69 -14.82 -2.31
N GLU A 79 -16.58 -15.80 -2.51
CA GLU A 79 -17.47 -15.84 -3.67
C GLU A 79 -18.48 -14.67 -3.64
N LYS A 80 -18.94 -14.27 -2.45
CA LYS A 80 -19.75 -13.06 -2.30
C LYS A 80 -18.97 -11.80 -2.70
N ALA A 81 -17.76 -11.61 -2.19
CA ALA A 81 -16.91 -10.47 -2.55
C ALA A 81 -16.62 -10.42 -4.06
N LYS A 82 -16.41 -11.59 -4.68
CA LYS A 82 -16.23 -11.73 -6.13
C LYS A 82 -17.46 -11.31 -6.92
N SER A 83 -18.68 -11.63 -6.45
CA SER A 83 -19.93 -11.13 -7.03
C SER A 83 -20.08 -9.60 -6.93
N GLU A 84 -19.44 -9.00 -5.91
CA GLU A 84 -19.31 -7.55 -5.73
C GLU A 84 -18.14 -6.94 -6.54
N GLY A 85 -17.40 -7.76 -7.30
CA GLY A 85 -16.28 -7.33 -8.14
C GLY A 85 -14.92 -7.24 -7.43
N VAL A 86 -14.80 -7.81 -6.23
CA VAL A 86 -13.59 -7.76 -5.41
C VAL A 86 -12.91 -9.13 -5.34
N GLU A 87 -11.65 -9.19 -5.74
CA GLU A 87 -10.79 -10.36 -5.63
C GLU A 87 -10.10 -10.37 -4.26
N ILE A 88 -10.52 -11.31 -3.41
CA ILE A 88 -9.91 -11.54 -2.10
C ILE A 88 -8.58 -12.29 -2.27
N ARG A 89 -7.59 -11.97 -1.44
CA ARG A 89 -6.20 -12.48 -1.56
C ARG A 89 -5.83 -13.48 -0.47
N ASN A 90 -6.44 -13.31 0.70
CA ASN A 90 -6.24 -14.09 1.91
C ASN A 90 -7.33 -13.68 2.93
N LYS A 91 -7.40 -14.40 4.05
CA LYS A 91 -8.38 -14.12 5.12
C LYS A 91 -8.21 -12.73 5.72
N GLU A 92 -6.99 -12.23 5.87
CA GLU A 92 -6.76 -10.85 6.34
C GLU A 92 -7.45 -9.81 5.43
N HIS A 93 -7.32 -9.95 4.11
CA HIS A 93 -8.00 -9.09 3.15
C HIS A 93 -9.52 -9.20 3.27
N LEU A 94 -10.04 -10.42 3.43
CA LEU A 94 -11.47 -10.65 3.64
C LEU A 94 -11.99 -9.99 4.92
N TYR A 95 -11.24 -10.12 6.01
CA TYR A 95 -11.59 -9.54 7.31
C TYR A 95 -11.79 -8.02 7.21
N PHE A 96 -10.82 -7.33 6.62
CA PHE A 96 -10.92 -5.89 6.41
C PHE A 96 -12.00 -5.53 5.38
N TYR A 97 -12.21 -6.34 4.35
CA TYR A 97 -13.29 -6.13 3.39
C TYR A 97 -14.68 -6.23 4.05
N LYS A 98 -14.90 -7.22 4.92
CA LYS A 98 -16.15 -7.35 5.69
C LYS A 98 -16.39 -6.14 6.58
N ILE A 99 -15.36 -5.60 7.22
CA ILE A 99 -15.47 -4.36 8.01
C ILE A 99 -15.84 -3.19 7.10
N TYR A 100 -15.13 -3.02 5.97
CA TYR A 100 -15.43 -1.98 4.99
C TYR A 100 -16.90 -2.03 4.53
N ARG A 101 -17.41 -3.23 4.22
CA ARG A 101 -18.79 -3.43 3.76
C ARG A 101 -19.87 -3.15 4.82
N LYS A 102 -19.51 -3.00 6.10
CA LYS A 102 -20.44 -2.51 7.13
C LYS A 102 -20.76 -1.02 6.98
N PHE A 103 -19.89 -0.26 6.31
CA PHE A 103 -19.97 1.21 6.25
C PHE A 103 -20.12 1.75 4.83
N PHE A 104 -19.60 1.02 3.83
CA PHE A 104 -19.51 1.49 2.45
C PHE A 104 -20.01 0.44 1.47
N ASN A 105 -20.56 0.89 0.33
CA ASN A 105 -20.93 0.04 -0.80
C ASN A 105 -19.70 -0.63 -1.45
N PRO A 106 -19.88 -1.67 -2.29
CA PRO A 106 -18.76 -2.25 -3.03
C PRO A 106 -17.95 -1.17 -3.76
N PRO A 107 -16.62 -1.28 -3.85
CA PRO A 107 -15.79 -0.21 -4.42
C PRO A 107 -16.14 0.18 -5.86
N ARG A 108 -16.78 -0.71 -6.63
CA ARG A 108 -17.27 -0.43 -7.98
C ARG A 108 -18.40 0.61 -8.02
N GLU A 109 -19.12 0.74 -6.91
CA GLU A 109 -20.29 1.63 -6.75
C GLU A 109 -19.89 2.99 -6.16
N ASP A 110 -18.62 3.15 -5.77
CA ASP A 110 -18.07 4.45 -5.40
C ASP A 110 -18.10 5.36 -6.63
N MET A 111 -19.08 6.27 -6.65
CA MET A 111 -19.20 7.27 -7.70
C MET A 111 -18.05 8.28 -7.57
N MET A 112 -17.08 8.21 -8.48
CA MET A 112 -16.31 9.41 -8.82
C MET A 112 -17.05 10.16 -9.94
N PRO A 113 -17.34 11.46 -9.77
CA PRO A 113 -17.77 12.31 -10.87
C PRO A 113 -16.58 12.54 -11.79
N ASN A 114 -16.42 11.67 -12.79
CA ASN A 114 -15.36 11.84 -13.78
C ASN A 114 -15.92 12.73 -14.90
N GLU A 115 -15.34 13.91 -15.13
CA GLU A 115 -15.57 14.71 -16.35
C GLU A 115 -14.87 14.10 -17.59
N SER A 116 -14.05 13.06 -17.38
CA SER A 116 -13.34 12.35 -18.43
C SER A 116 -14.24 11.33 -19.16
N ASN A 117 -14.10 11.26 -20.49
CA ASN A 117 -14.69 10.21 -21.34
C ASN A 117 -14.02 8.84 -21.18
N THR A 118 -12.90 8.76 -20.48
CA THR A 118 -12.20 7.50 -20.19
C THR A 118 -12.14 7.26 -18.69
N ILE A 119 -12.60 6.09 -18.27
CA ILE A 119 -12.59 5.62 -16.87
C ILE A 119 -11.50 4.56 -16.73
N LYS A 120 -10.58 4.73 -15.77
CA LYS A 120 -9.64 3.68 -15.35
C LYS A 120 -10.19 2.96 -14.14
N GLU A 121 -10.28 1.65 -14.22
CA GLU A 121 -10.75 0.80 -13.11
C GLU A 121 -9.63 -0.12 -12.62
N CYS A 122 -9.62 -0.42 -11.32
CA CYS A 122 -8.74 -1.45 -10.76
C CYS A 122 -9.24 -2.83 -11.19
N THR A 123 -8.37 -3.68 -11.73
CA THR A 123 -8.80 -5.05 -12.11
C THR A 123 -9.27 -5.89 -10.93
N PHE A 124 -8.76 -5.64 -9.72
CA PHE A 124 -8.97 -6.42 -8.51
C PHE A 124 -10.18 -6.01 -7.67
N CYS A 125 -10.57 -4.73 -7.66
CA CYS A 125 -11.72 -4.26 -6.87
C CYS A 125 -12.70 -3.40 -7.66
N LYS A 126 -12.45 -3.18 -8.95
CA LYS A 126 -13.25 -2.34 -9.86
C LYS A 126 -13.43 -0.88 -9.41
N SER A 127 -12.73 -0.43 -8.38
CA SER A 127 -12.74 0.99 -7.99
C SER A 127 -12.26 1.84 -9.16
N ILE A 128 -13.00 2.92 -9.44
CA ILE A 128 -12.64 3.91 -10.45
C ILE A 128 -11.52 4.80 -9.89
N PHE A 129 -10.51 5.12 -10.71
CA PHE A 129 -9.46 6.03 -10.28
C PHE A 129 -8.80 6.89 -11.36
N SER A 130 -8.32 8.05 -10.94
CA SER A 130 -7.60 9.02 -11.79
C SER A 130 -6.12 9.21 -11.44
N TRP A 131 -5.58 8.48 -10.44
CA TRP A 131 -4.22 8.73 -9.94
C TRP A 131 -3.11 8.07 -10.80
N LYS A 132 -1.98 8.77 -10.95
CA LYS A 132 -0.75 8.31 -11.66
C LYS A 132 0.15 7.43 -10.78
N GLY A 133 -0.42 6.45 -10.08
CA GLY A 133 0.28 5.62 -9.09
C GLY A 133 0.35 4.15 -9.49
N LYS A 134 1.32 3.41 -8.93
CA LYS A 134 1.53 1.98 -9.21
C LYS A 134 0.72 1.05 -8.31
N PHE A 135 -0.04 1.56 -7.35
CA PHE A 135 -0.89 0.74 -6.47
C PHE A 135 -2.32 1.26 -6.45
N CYS A 136 -3.26 0.38 -6.08
CA CYS A 136 -4.65 0.75 -5.86
C CYS A 136 -4.83 1.40 -4.48
N LYS A 137 -5.42 2.61 -4.41
CA LYS A 137 -5.66 3.28 -3.12
C LYS A 137 -6.81 2.69 -2.30
N VAL A 138 -7.65 1.85 -2.93
CA VAL A 138 -8.79 1.22 -2.25
C VAL A 138 -8.40 -0.17 -1.74
N CYS A 139 -8.00 -1.09 -2.62
CA CYS A 139 -7.65 -2.46 -2.21
C CYS A 139 -6.15 -2.69 -1.96
N GLY A 140 -5.27 -1.72 -2.25
CA GLY A 140 -3.83 -1.89 -2.03
C GLY A 140 -3.11 -2.78 -3.05
N ALA A 141 -3.76 -3.23 -4.13
CA ALA A 141 -3.11 -4.03 -5.17
C ALA A 141 -1.87 -3.33 -5.75
N TYR A 142 -0.73 -4.04 -5.80
CA TYR A 142 0.52 -3.56 -6.37
C TYR A 142 1.26 -4.69 -7.12
N PRO A 143 1.69 -4.48 -8.37
CA PRO A 143 1.35 -3.33 -9.21
C PRO A 143 -0.13 -3.33 -9.57
N VAL A 144 -0.76 -2.14 -9.59
CA VAL A 144 -2.15 -2.00 -10.03
C VAL A 144 -2.22 -2.19 -11.54
N LYS A 145 -3.04 -3.16 -11.97
CA LYS A 145 -3.46 -3.27 -13.37
C LYS A 145 -4.74 -2.47 -13.53
N SER A 146 -4.77 -1.60 -14.55
CA SER A 146 -5.94 -0.80 -14.88
C SER A 146 -6.49 -1.14 -16.26
N ILE A 147 -7.81 -1.19 -16.39
CA ILE A 147 -8.48 -1.25 -17.69
C ILE A 147 -9.06 0.14 -17.98
N GLU A 148 -8.86 0.62 -19.19
CA GLU A 148 -9.48 1.85 -19.69
C GLU A 148 -10.80 1.50 -20.38
N ARG A 149 -11.90 2.08 -19.92
CA ARG A 149 -13.21 1.99 -20.58
C ARG A 149 -13.61 3.36 -21.09
N LYS A 150 -14.09 3.43 -22.34
CA LYS A 150 -14.78 4.62 -22.85
C LYS A 150 -16.17 4.67 -22.21
N LYS A 151 -16.56 5.86 -21.76
CA LYS A 151 -17.94 6.15 -21.37
C LYS A 151 -18.89 5.96 -22.54
#